data_AF-A0A964LEC9-F1
#
_entry.id   AF-A0A964LEC9-F1
#
_cell.length_a   1.000
_cell.length_b   1.000
_cell.length_c   1.000
_cell.angle_alpha   90.00
_cell.angle_beta   90.00
_cell.angle_gamma   90.00
#
_symmetry.space_group_name_H-M   'P 1'
#
loop_
_entity.id
_entity.type
_entity.pdbx_description
1 polymer ?
#
loop_
_entity_poly.entity_id
_entity_poly.type
_entity_poly.pdbx_seq_one_letter_code
_entity_poly.pdbx_strand_id
1 'polypeptide(L)' 'MTDAHSKKWENHEAAMASSFAYYNFSRVHGTLKSIPAKAAELTAETWSLDRLLQEAGLV' A
#
# COMPACT_ATOMS: atom_id res chain seq x y z
N MET A 1 -13.32 25.09 13.84
CA MET A 1 -12.81 23.72 13.65
C MET A 1 -12.90 23.41 12.18
N THR A 2 -11.75 23.17 11.60
CA THR A 2 -11.49 22.76 10.22
C THR A 2 -12.38 21.60 9.82
N ASP A 3 -12.96 21.70 8.63
CA ASP A 3 -13.77 20.67 7.99
C ASP A 3 -13.15 19.30 8.21
N ALA A 4 -13.92 18.37 8.77
CA ALA A 4 -13.44 17.05 9.17
C ALA A 4 -13.17 16.15 7.94
N HIS A 5 -12.28 16.57 7.04
CA HIS A 5 -11.90 15.88 5.82
C HIS A 5 -11.44 14.46 6.11
N SER A 6 -10.69 14.22 7.18
CA SER A 6 -10.25 12.88 7.57
C SER A 6 -11.37 11.94 8.03
N LYS A 7 -12.58 12.46 8.30
CA LYS A 7 -13.74 11.65 8.71
C LYS A 7 -14.65 11.25 7.54
N LYS A 8 -14.38 11.74 6.33
CA LYS A 8 -15.07 11.26 5.12
C LYS A 8 -14.70 9.80 4.89
N TRP A 9 -15.69 9.00 4.50
CA TRP A 9 -15.51 7.58 4.29
C TRP A 9 -14.49 7.28 3.19
N GLU A 10 -14.55 8.06 2.11
CA GLU A 10 -13.66 7.95 0.95
C GLU A 10 -12.19 8.15 1.34
N ASN A 11 -11.93 9.07 2.26
CA ASN A 11 -10.58 9.35 2.73
C ASN A 11 -10.06 8.24 3.66
N HIS A 12 -10.95 7.62 4.44
CA HIS A 12 -10.59 6.48 5.27
C HIS A 12 -10.27 5.25 4.41
N GLU A 13 -11.08 4.99 3.39
CA GLU A 13 -10.87 3.92 2.41
C GLU A 13 -9.54 4.09 1.67
N ALA A 14 -9.27 5.30 1.15
CA ALA A 14 -8.01 5.61 0.46
C ALA A 14 -6.78 5.44 1.38
N ALA A 15 -6.88 5.85 2.65
CA ALA A 15 -5.80 5.68 3.62
C ALA A 15 -5.52 4.21 3.95
N MET A 16 -6.57 3.39 4.10
CA MET A 16 -6.43 1.96 4.32
C MET A 16 -5.84 1.26 3.10
N ALA A 17 -6.36 1.54 1.90
CA ALA A 17 -5.87 0.96 0.65
C ALA A 17 -4.38 1.23 0.45
N SER A 18 -3.95 2.49 0.66
CA SER A 18 -2.53 2.88 0.58
C SER A 18 -1.66 2.14 1.60
N SER A 19 -2.17 1.96 2.82
CA SER A 19 -1.44 1.26 3.89
C SER A 19 -1.25 -0.23 3.59
N PHE A 20 -2.30 -0.90 3.09
CA PHE A 20 -2.22 -2.31 2.69
C PHE A 20 -1.33 -2.52 1.48
N ALA A 21 -1.42 -1.65 0.47
CA ALA A 21 -0.57 -1.71 -0.71
C ALA A 21 0.91 -1.60 -0.31
N TYR A 22 1.28 -0.59 0.49
CA TYR A 22 2.66 -0.41 0.92
C TYR A 22 3.17 -1.61 1.73
N TYR A 23 2.36 -2.14 2.63
CA TYR A 23 2.73 -3.28 3.46
C TYR A 23 2.96 -4.56 2.64
N ASN A 24 2.13 -4.82 1.64
CA ASN A 24 2.18 -6.05 0.86
C ASN A 24 3.27 -6.03 -0.22
N PHE A 25 3.53 -4.88 -0.85
CA PHE A 25 4.40 -4.79 -2.03
C PHE A 25 5.79 -4.17 -1.75
N SER A 26 5.92 -3.30 -0.75
CA SER A 26 7.17 -2.57 -0.51
C SER A 26 7.85 -2.95 0.81
N ARG A 27 7.10 -3.31 1.86
CA ARG A 27 7.66 -3.60 3.17
C ARG A 27 8.07 -5.06 3.33
N VAL A 28 9.36 -5.30 3.56
CA VAL A 28 9.87 -6.63 3.95
C VAL A 28 9.31 -7.01 5.32
N HIS A 29 8.62 -8.14 5.38
CA HIS A 29 8.06 -8.63 6.62
C HIS A 29 9.14 -9.33 7.46
N GLY A 30 9.19 -9.04 8.76
CA GLY A 30 10.30 -9.49 9.61
C GLY A 30 10.43 -11.01 9.74
N THR A 31 9.32 -11.72 9.92
CA THR A 31 9.31 -13.19 10.09
C THR A 31 9.46 -13.93 8.76
N LEU A 32 8.76 -13.48 7.71
CA LEU A 32 8.82 -14.05 6.35
C LEU A 32 10.12 -13.69 5.62
N LYS A 33 10.88 -12.69 6.12
CA LYS A 33 12.07 -12.09 5.50
C LYS A 33 11.89 -11.68 4.03
N SER A 34 10.64 -11.56 3.60
CA SER A 34 10.20 -11.29 2.24
C SER A 34 8.92 -10.46 2.30
N ILE A 35 8.54 -9.84 1.18
CA ILE A 35 7.29 -9.10 1.11
C ILE A 35 6.10 -10.08 1.08
N PRO A 36 4.96 -9.75 1.70
CA PRO A 36 3.78 -10.62 1.69
C PRO A 36 3.30 -10.98 0.27
N ALA A 37 3.33 -10.04 -0.68
CA ALA A 37 2.93 -10.31 -2.07
C ALA A 37 3.84 -11.33 -2.77
N LYS A 38 5.10 -11.46 -2.34
CA LYS A 38 6.04 -12.46 -2.84
C LYS A 38 5.79 -13.84 -2.24
N ALA A 39 5.42 -13.90 -0.96
CA ALA A 39 5.00 -15.15 -0.34
C ALA A 39 3.68 -15.68 -0.91
N ALA A 40 2.81 -14.77 -1.39
CA ALA A 40 1.57 -15.11 -2.09
C ALA A 40 1.75 -15.32 -3.60
N GLU A 41 2.99 -15.35 -4.11
CA GLU A 41 3.32 -15.53 -5.54
C GLU A 41 2.69 -14.49 -6.50
N LEU A 42 2.22 -13.36 -5.96
CA LEU A 42 1.66 -12.26 -6.76
C LEU A 42 2.75 -11.46 -7.47
N THR A 43 3.93 -11.35 -6.85
CA THR A 43 5.05 -10.55 -7.39
C THR A 43 6.41 -11.15 -7.02
N ALA A 44 7.36 -11.18 -7.96
CA ALA A 44 8.72 -11.67 -7.68
C ALA A 44 9.64 -10.59 -7.06
N GLU A 45 9.33 -9.31 -7.27
CA GLU A 45 10.13 -8.14 -6.95
C GLU A 45 9.47 -7.26 -5.89
N THR A 46 10.27 -6.58 -5.07
CA THR A 46 9.82 -5.52 -4.17
C THR A 46 9.51 -4.24 -4.92
N TRP A 47 8.29 -3.72 -4.79
CA TRP A 47 7.89 -2.52 -5.51
C TRP A 47 8.46 -1.28 -4.82
N SER A 48 8.99 -0.34 -5.62
CA SER A 48 9.24 1.03 -5.17
C SER A 48 7.91 1.75 -4.96
N LEU A 49 7.91 2.78 -4.10
CA LEU A 49 6.72 3.59 -3.86
C LEU A 49 6.21 4.24 -5.17
N ASP A 50 7.13 4.64 -6.05
CA ASP A 50 6.83 5.22 -7.35
C ASP A 50 6.04 4.26 -8.25
N ARG A 51 6.52 3.02 -8.38
CA ARG A 51 5.80 1.96 -9.11
C ARG A 51 4.42 1.69 -8.52
N LEU A 52 4.31 1.67 -7.20
CA LEU A 52 3.03 1.45 -6.53
C LEU A 52 2.02 2.56 -6.85
N LEU A 53 2.47 3.81 -6.90
CA LEU A 53 1.62 4.95 -7.25
C LEU A 53 1.23 4.94 -8.75
N GLN A 54 2.14 4.54 -9.62
CA GLN A 54 1.88 4.38 -11.05
C GLN A 54 0.83 3.29 -11.32
N GLU A 55 0.95 2.14 -10.67
CA GLU A 55 -0.03 1.04 -10.77
C GLU A 55 -1.39 1.41 -10.15
N ALA A 56 -1.39 2.28 -9.14
CA ALA A 56 -2.62 2.83 -8.56
C ALA A 56 -3.27 3.90 -9.44
N GLY A 57 -2.63 4.34 -10.53
CA GLY A 57 -3.11 5.40 -11.42
C GLY A 57 -3.13 6.78 -10.76
N LEU A 58 -2.31 6.98 -9.73
CA LEU A 58 -2.24 8.23 -8.97
C LEU A 58 -1.13 9.19 -9.47
N VAL A 59 -0.31 8.73 -10.42
CA VAL A 59 0.79 9.46 -11.07
C VAL A 59 0.79 9.14 -12.56
#